data_AF-A0A959YHQ2-F1
#
_entry.id   AF-A0A959YHQ2-F1
#
_cell.length_a   1.000
_cell.length_b   1.000
_cell.length_c   1.000
_cell.angle_alpha   90.00
_cell.angle_beta   90.00
_cell.angle_gamma   90.00
#
_symmetry.space_group_name_H-M   'P 1'
#
loop_
_entity.id
_entity.type
_entity.pdbx_description
1 polymer ?
#
loop_
_entity_poly.entity_id
_entity_poly.type
_entity_poly.pdbx_seq_one_letter_code
_entity_poly.pdbx_strand_id
1 'polypeptide(L)'
;MMSREPSNELQRLAKWAGWSYLLIIITSILSLVVLGGRYTVMGDSAASVVKMFEHPGFVRANAVYEVLMFSAVIVLAVLLFQLTAHLNATIARIALMLRVAEALLGYLGVILTLGILYSAWDGSPDNGVGALPVLLYDLKDLTYKVLMVCISLGTILFLFVFHRARFLPHWLTIWGMLAFALMFVSSPMQILGLKAGVIVNGIAAVLTISFEVVIGAWLIVKGVDTGAVTDRGISRSKER
;
A
#
# COMPACT_ATOMS: atom_id res chain seq x y z
N MET A 1 -31.44 -17.45 12.89
CA MET A 1 -30.54 -16.34 12.52
C MET A 1 -29.83 -15.88 13.79
N MET A 2 -28.66 -16.44 14.11
CA MET A 2 -27.87 -16.05 15.29
C MET A 2 -27.27 -14.66 15.04
N SER A 3 -27.71 -13.66 15.80
CA SER A 3 -27.07 -12.35 15.91
C SER A 3 -25.67 -12.56 16.50
N ARG A 4 -24.65 -12.52 15.65
CA ARG A 4 -23.24 -12.55 16.11
C ARG A 4 -23.05 -11.35 17.04
N GLU A 5 -22.52 -11.58 18.25
CA GLU A 5 -22.16 -10.47 19.13
C GLU A 5 -21.17 -9.53 18.41
N PRO A 6 -21.34 -8.20 18.52
CA PRO A 6 -20.55 -7.22 17.78
C PRO A 6 -19.04 -7.34 18.03
N SER A 7 -18.63 -7.87 19.19
CA SER A 7 -17.24 -8.21 19.51
C SER A 7 -16.66 -9.29 18.58
N ASN A 8 -17.41 -10.36 18.31
CA ASN A 8 -16.97 -11.47 17.46
C ASN A 8 -16.80 -11.06 16.00
N GLU A 9 -17.64 -10.13 15.52
CA GLU A 9 -17.53 -9.59 14.18
C GLU A 9 -16.29 -8.72 14.01
N LEU A 10 -16.02 -7.82 14.96
CA LEU A 10 -14.80 -6.99 14.96
C LEU A 10 -13.53 -7.84 14.99
N GLN A 11 -13.49 -8.90 15.80
CA GLN A 11 -12.35 -9.81 15.83
C GLN A 11 -12.14 -10.53 14.50
N ARG A 12 -13.22 -10.95 13.85
CA ARG A 12 -13.14 -11.59 12.53
C ARG A 12 -12.63 -10.62 11.48
N LEU A 13 -13.11 -9.38 11.46
CA LEU A 13 -12.63 -8.35 10.55
C LEU A 13 -11.14 -8.04 10.78
N ALA A 14 -10.71 -7.96 12.04
CA ALA A 14 -9.30 -7.78 12.41
C ALA A 14 -8.44 -8.91 11.84
N LYS A 15 -8.85 -10.17 12.02
CA LYS A 15 -8.12 -11.32 11.48
C LYS A 15 -8.02 -11.30 9.95
N TRP A 16 -9.11 -10.97 9.25
CA TRP A 16 -9.07 -10.82 7.80
C TRP A 16 -8.17 -9.68 7.36
N ALA A 17 -8.20 -8.53 8.04
CA ALA A 17 -7.28 -7.43 7.77
C ALA A 17 -5.82 -7.86 7.98
N GLY A 18 -5.55 -8.65 9.03
CA GLY A 18 -4.22 -9.22 9.29
C GLY A 18 -3.75 -10.15 8.16
N TRP A 19 -4.61 -11.05 7.69
CA TRP A 19 -4.32 -11.89 6.53
C TRP A 19 -4.08 -11.08 5.27
N SER A 20 -4.88 -10.04 5.02
CA SER A 20 -4.69 -9.15 3.88
C SER A 20 -3.35 -8.41 3.94
N TYR A 21 -2.93 -7.90 5.11
CA TYR A 21 -1.60 -7.32 5.28
C TYR A 21 -0.48 -8.30 4.92
N LEU A 22 -0.53 -9.52 5.46
CA LEU A 22 0.50 -10.54 5.19
C LEU A 22 0.51 -10.96 3.73
N LEU A 23 -0.66 -11.15 3.12
CA LEU A 23 -0.77 -11.48 1.71
C LEU A 23 -0.20 -10.35 0.85
N ILE A 24 -0.55 -9.09 1.13
CA ILE A 24 -0.06 -7.94 0.38
C ILE A 24 1.45 -7.78 0.51
N ILE A 25 2.04 -7.92 1.71
CA ILE A 25 3.48 -7.73 1.87
C ILE A 25 4.30 -8.87 1.25
N ILE A 26 3.87 -10.12 1.43
CA ILE A 26 4.48 -11.28 0.76
C ILE A 26 4.38 -11.08 -0.75
N THR A 27 3.20 -10.64 -1.21
CA THR A 27 3.00 -10.49 -2.64
C THR A 27 3.84 -9.36 -3.22
N SER A 28 3.87 -8.20 -2.56
CA SER A 28 4.68 -7.04 -2.93
C SER A 28 6.17 -7.38 -3.03
N ILE A 29 6.72 -8.12 -2.06
CA ILE A 29 8.13 -8.55 -2.08
C ILE A 29 8.40 -9.47 -3.25
N LEU A 30 7.51 -10.42 -3.55
CA LEU A 30 7.66 -11.33 -4.69
C LEU A 30 7.64 -10.56 -6.02
N SER A 31 6.72 -9.59 -6.18
CA SER A 31 6.69 -8.69 -7.34
C SER A 31 8.02 -7.95 -7.47
N LEU A 32 8.47 -7.27 -6.41
CA LEU A 32 9.66 -6.44 -6.47
C LEU A 32 10.94 -7.25 -6.75
N VAL A 33 11.15 -8.36 -6.04
CA VAL A 33 12.43 -9.09 -6.05
C VAL A 33 12.50 -10.08 -7.20
N VAL A 34 11.45 -10.85 -7.44
CA VAL A 34 11.50 -11.97 -8.40
C VAL A 34 11.12 -11.52 -9.80
N LEU A 35 10.09 -10.70 -9.93
CA LEU A 35 9.56 -10.28 -11.22
C LEU A 35 10.20 -8.96 -11.67
N GLY A 36 10.00 -7.88 -10.90
CA GLY A 36 10.54 -6.54 -11.13
C GLY A 36 12.06 -6.48 -11.18
N GLY A 37 12.74 -7.18 -10.28
CA GLY A 37 14.20 -7.23 -10.21
C GLY A 37 14.88 -7.75 -11.49
N ARG A 38 14.15 -8.43 -12.38
CA ARG A 38 14.67 -8.91 -13.67
C ARG A 38 14.76 -7.81 -14.72
N TYR A 39 13.92 -6.78 -14.64
CA TYR A 39 13.81 -5.76 -15.68
C TYR A 39 13.96 -4.33 -15.18
N THR A 40 14.13 -4.10 -13.88
CA THR A 40 14.39 -2.76 -13.32
C THR A 40 15.89 -2.54 -13.10
N VAL A 41 16.41 -1.43 -13.61
CA VAL A 41 17.76 -0.91 -13.36
C VAL A 41 17.64 0.37 -12.56
N MET A 42 18.16 0.38 -11.32
CA MET A 42 18.08 1.55 -10.45
C MET A 42 18.81 2.75 -11.08
N GLY A 43 18.09 3.87 -11.22
CA GLY A 43 18.64 5.13 -11.70
C GLY A 43 18.80 5.23 -13.22
N ASP A 44 18.38 4.23 -13.99
CA ASP A 44 18.46 4.24 -15.45
C ASP A 44 17.16 3.73 -16.08
N SER A 45 16.31 4.67 -16.50
CA SER A 45 15.04 4.40 -17.17
C SER A 45 15.24 3.72 -18.53
N ALA A 46 16.25 4.14 -19.30
CA ALA A 46 16.51 3.56 -20.63
C ALA A 46 16.97 2.11 -20.51
N ALA A 47 17.92 1.82 -19.63
CA ALA A 47 18.38 0.44 -19.38
C ALA A 47 17.27 -0.45 -18.81
N SER A 48 16.39 0.09 -17.97
CA SER A 48 15.22 -0.65 -17.47
C SER A 48 14.28 -1.04 -18.60
N VAL A 49 13.99 -0.12 -19.52
CA VAL A 49 13.14 -0.41 -20.67
C VAL A 49 13.76 -1.45 -21.60
N VAL A 50 15.08 -1.41 -21.85
CA VAL A 50 15.77 -2.46 -22.63
C VAL A 50 15.49 -3.83 -22.02
N LYS A 51 15.69 -3.98 -20.70
CA LYS A 51 15.45 -5.27 -20.03
C LYS A 51 13.98 -5.68 -20.03
N MET A 52 13.05 -4.72 -19.99
CA MET A 52 11.62 -5.01 -20.14
C MET A 52 11.31 -5.65 -21.51
N PHE A 53 11.99 -5.21 -22.57
CA PHE A 53 11.86 -5.81 -23.91
C PHE A 53 12.58 -7.14 -24.06
N GLU A 54 13.68 -7.36 -23.32
CA GLU A 54 14.36 -8.66 -23.24
C GLU A 54 13.54 -9.72 -22.49
N HIS A 55 12.69 -9.30 -21.55
CA HIS A 55 11.94 -10.17 -20.66
C HIS A 55 10.41 -9.91 -20.66
N PRO A 56 9.73 -9.94 -21.82
CA PRO A 56 8.33 -9.53 -21.95
C PRO A 56 7.36 -10.44 -21.19
N GLY A 57 7.70 -11.74 -21.04
CA GLY A 57 6.91 -12.69 -20.26
C GLY A 57 6.87 -12.33 -18.77
N PHE A 58 8.00 -11.91 -18.20
CA PHE A 58 8.08 -11.48 -16.80
C PHE A 58 7.32 -10.17 -16.57
N VAL A 59 7.41 -9.23 -17.50
CA VAL A 59 6.65 -7.96 -17.44
C VAL A 59 5.15 -8.22 -17.43
N ARG A 60 4.64 -9.07 -18.33
CA ARG A 60 3.21 -9.41 -18.39
C ARG A 60 2.75 -10.18 -17.15
N ALA A 61 3.54 -11.13 -16.67
CA ALA A 61 3.25 -11.85 -15.45
C ALA A 61 3.19 -10.90 -14.24
N ASN A 62 4.14 -9.97 -14.12
CA ASN A 62 4.13 -8.98 -13.06
C ASN A 62 2.92 -8.03 -13.14
N ALA A 63 2.53 -7.63 -14.35
CA ALA A 63 1.35 -6.78 -14.55
C ALA A 63 0.07 -7.44 -14.03
N VAL A 64 -0.18 -8.71 -14.38
CA VAL A 64 -1.34 -9.47 -13.86
C VAL A 64 -1.28 -9.58 -12.35
N TYR A 65 -0.08 -9.83 -11.83
CA TYR A 65 0.16 -9.97 -10.42
C TYR A 65 -0.10 -8.68 -9.62
N GLU A 66 0.38 -7.53 -10.11
CA GLU A 66 0.15 -6.22 -9.51
C GLU A 66 -1.34 -5.86 -9.49
N VAL A 67 -2.12 -6.23 -10.52
CA VAL A 67 -3.58 -6.04 -10.53
C VAL A 67 -4.24 -6.79 -9.37
N LEU A 68 -3.84 -8.04 -9.12
CA LEU A 68 -4.36 -8.82 -8.01
C LEU A 68 -3.96 -8.22 -6.66
N MET A 69 -2.72 -7.73 -6.53
CA MET A 69 -2.22 -7.08 -5.33
C MET A 69 -3.00 -5.78 -5.02
N PHE A 70 -3.19 -4.88 -6.00
CA PHE A 70 -3.97 -3.66 -5.79
C PHE A 70 -5.46 -3.93 -5.54
N SER A 71 -6.00 -5.05 -6.06
CA SER A 71 -7.34 -5.52 -5.69
C SER A 71 -7.39 -5.91 -4.20
N ALA A 72 -6.37 -6.61 -3.70
CA ALA A 72 -6.26 -6.95 -2.28
C ALA A 72 -6.09 -5.70 -1.40
N VAL A 73 -5.41 -4.66 -1.88
CA VAL A 73 -5.31 -3.35 -1.20
C VAL A 73 -6.68 -2.72 -0.99
N ILE A 74 -7.57 -2.76 -1.99
CA ILE A 74 -8.95 -2.26 -1.83
C ILE A 74 -9.70 -3.06 -0.77
N VAL A 75 -9.57 -4.39 -0.78
CA VAL A 75 -10.19 -5.26 0.23
C VAL A 75 -9.68 -4.89 1.63
N LEU A 76 -8.37 -4.74 1.81
CA LEU A 76 -7.78 -4.31 3.07
C LEU A 76 -8.31 -2.95 3.52
N ALA A 77 -8.40 -1.98 2.60
CA ALA A 77 -8.92 -0.65 2.89
C ALA A 77 -10.37 -0.68 3.41
N VAL A 78 -11.22 -1.51 2.79
CA VAL A 78 -12.61 -1.71 3.23
C VAL A 78 -12.67 -2.37 4.61
N LEU A 79 -11.84 -3.38 4.87
CA LEU A 79 -11.77 -4.03 6.19
C LEU A 79 -11.34 -3.04 7.28
N LEU A 80 -10.31 -2.23 7.02
CA LEU A 80 -9.86 -1.19 7.94
C LEU A 80 -10.91 -0.11 8.14
N PHE A 81 -11.64 0.27 7.10
CA PHE A 81 -12.77 1.18 7.20
C PHE A 81 -13.85 0.64 8.14
N GLN A 82 -14.28 -0.61 7.96
CA GLN A 82 -15.28 -1.22 8.84
C GLN A 82 -14.81 -1.28 10.31
N LEU A 83 -13.52 -1.55 10.53
CA LEU A 83 -12.89 -1.56 11.85
C LEU A 83 -12.80 -0.17 12.51
N THR A 84 -12.81 0.92 11.74
CA THR A 84 -12.54 2.27 12.28
C THR A 84 -13.73 3.23 12.16
N ALA A 85 -14.70 2.93 11.31
CA ALA A 85 -15.86 3.79 11.03
C ALA A 85 -16.73 4.06 12.27
N HIS A 86 -16.85 3.08 13.17
CA HIS A 86 -17.62 3.22 14.41
C HIS A 86 -16.90 4.10 15.47
N LEU A 87 -15.60 4.36 15.29
CA LEU A 87 -14.79 5.18 16.20
C LEU A 87 -14.74 6.63 15.73
N ASN A 88 -14.46 6.84 14.44
CA ASN A 88 -14.47 8.15 13.79
C ASN A 88 -14.75 7.99 12.29
N ALA A 89 -16.03 8.12 11.92
CA ALA A 89 -16.48 7.94 10.54
C ALA A 89 -15.82 8.92 9.56
N THR A 90 -15.56 10.16 9.97
CA THR A 90 -14.97 11.18 9.09
C THR A 90 -13.54 10.82 8.71
N ILE A 91 -12.69 10.51 9.70
CA ILE A 91 -11.30 10.12 9.45
C ILE A 91 -11.23 8.79 8.69
N ALA A 92 -12.06 7.81 9.06
CA ALA A 92 -12.11 6.51 8.39
C ALA A 92 -12.49 6.63 6.91
N ARG A 93 -13.44 7.51 6.55
CA ARG A 93 -13.84 7.76 5.16
C ARG A 93 -12.70 8.39 4.34
N ILE A 94 -12.02 9.39 4.91
CA ILE A 94 -10.88 10.04 4.24
C ILE A 94 -9.75 9.01 4.03
N ALA A 95 -9.44 8.21 5.05
CA ALA A 95 -8.43 7.15 4.96
C ALA A 95 -8.78 6.11 3.89
N LEU A 96 -10.05 5.69 3.82
CA LEU A 96 -10.54 4.78 2.77
C LEU A 96 -10.37 5.39 1.38
N MET A 97 -10.78 6.65 1.17
CA MET A 97 -10.65 7.33 -0.12
C MET A 97 -9.19 7.41 -0.58
N LEU A 98 -8.27 7.70 0.34
CA LEU A 98 -6.84 7.72 0.05
C LEU A 98 -6.30 6.34 -0.35
N ARG A 99 -6.73 5.27 0.33
CA ARG A 99 -6.35 3.89 -0.03
C ARG A 99 -6.94 3.44 -1.37
N VAL A 100 -8.15 3.89 -1.71
CA VAL A 100 -8.72 3.64 -3.03
C VAL A 100 -7.95 4.41 -4.10
N ALA A 101 -7.59 5.68 -3.85
CA ALA A 101 -6.76 6.47 -4.76
C ALA A 101 -5.38 5.82 -5.00
N GLU A 102 -4.75 5.27 -3.96
CA GLU A 102 -3.54 4.45 -4.06
C GLU A 102 -3.73 3.28 -5.04
N ALA A 103 -4.79 2.48 -4.86
CA ALA A 103 -5.04 1.34 -5.73
C ALA A 103 -5.29 1.76 -7.20
N LEU A 104 -5.99 2.87 -7.42
CA LEU A 104 -6.22 3.43 -8.76
C LEU A 104 -4.92 3.88 -9.43
N LEU A 105 -4.04 4.57 -8.69
CA LEU A 105 -2.70 4.91 -9.17
C LEU A 105 -1.86 3.65 -9.43
N GLY A 106 -2.07 2.60 -8.64
CA GLY A 106 -1.45 1.30 -8.84
C GLY A 106 -1.84 0.67 -10.18
N TYR A 107 -3.13 0.63 -10.49
CA TYR A 107 -3.62 0.17 -11.80
C TYR A 107 -3.10 1.04 -12.95
N LEU A 108 -3.01 2.36 -12.77
CA LEU A 108 -2.39 3.24 -13.75
C LEU A 108 -0.91 2.86 -13.99
N GLY A 109 -0.16 2.57 -12.93
CA GLY A 109 1.21 2.07 -13.02
C GLY A 109 1.32 0.76 -13.80
N VAL A 110 0.35 -0.15 -13.65
CA VAL A 110 0.27 -1.39 -14.45
C VAL A 110 -0.01 -1.08 -15.92
N ILE A 111 -0.96 -0.19 -16.21
CA ILE A 111 -1.29 0.21 -17.59
C ILE A 111 -0.07 0.83 -18.27
N LEU A 112 0.67 1.70 -17.58
CA LEU A 112 1.91 2.29 -18.09
C LEU A 112 2.98 1.22 -18.35
N THR A 113 3.11 0.25 -17.45
CA THR A 113 4.04 -0.90 -17.60
C THR A 113 3.74 -1.71 -18.86
N LEU A 114 2.46 -1.99 -19.13
CA LEU A 114 2.03 -2.67 -20.35
C LEU A 114 2.17 -1.77 -21.58
N GLY A 115 1.91 -0.47 -21.44
CA GLY A 115 2.10 0.54 -22.48
C GLY A 115 3.55 0.61 -22.98
N ILE A 116 4.53 0.49 -22.08
CA ILE A 116 5.95 0.37 -22.45
C ILE A 116 6.12 -0.84 -23.39
N LEU A 117 5.62 -2.01 -23.00
CA LEU A 117 5.75 -3.23 -23.80
C LEU A 117 5.07 -3.13 -25.17
N TYR A 118 3.91 -2.47 -25.26
CA TYR A 118 3.22 -2.25 -26.54
C TYR A 118 3.88 -1.18 -27.41
N SER A 119 4.59 -0.22 -26.82
CA SER A 119 5.29 0.82 -27.58
C SER A 119 6.48 0.29 -28.40
N ALA A 120 6.97 -0.93 -28.11
CA ALA A 120 7.99 -1.60 -28.92
C ALA A 120 7.50 -2.07 -30.30
N TRP A 121 6.19 -2.07 -30.56
CA TRP A 121 5.62 -2.55 -31.82
C TRP A 121 5.71 -1.54 -32.98
N ASP A 122 6.18 -0.30 -32.73
CA ASP A 122 6.22 0.77 -33.73
C ASP A 122 7.50 0.80 -34.60
N GLY A 123 8.20 -0.33 -34.71
CA GLY A 123 9.05 -0.62 -35.87
C GLY A 123 10.23 0.33 -36.16
N SER A 124 10.88 0.98 -35.19
CA SER A 124 12.13 1.69 -35.48
C SER A 124 13.31 0.69 -35.57
N PRO A 125 13.90 0.48 -36.77
CA PRO A 125 14.87 -0.60 -36.98
C PRO A 125 16.28 -0.32 -36.45
N ASP A 126 16.62 0.91 -36.06
CA ASP A 126 18.02 1.28 -35.84
C ASP A 126 18.19 2.24 -34.64
N ASN A 127 18.99 1.79 -33.65
CA ASN A 127 19.85 2.60 -32.76
C ASN A 127 19.38 3.01 -31.35
N GLY A 128 18.35 2.41 -30.75
CA GLY A 128 18.11 2.58 -29.31
C GLY A 128 16.66 2.42 -28.85
N VAL A 129 16.44 2.55 -27.54
CA VAL A 129 15.09 2.62 -26.96
C VAL A 129 14.42 3.92 -27.43
N GLY A 130 13.25 3.81 -28.07
CA GLY A 130 12.48 4.98 -28.47
C GLY A 130 12.13 5.89 -27.29
N ALA A 131 12.00 7.19 -27.53
CA ALA A 131 11.71 8.19 -26.49
C ALA A 131 10.38 7.93 -25.75
N LEU A 132 9.38 7.37 -26.44
CA LEU A 132 8.07 7.05 -25.86
C LEU A 132 8.14 5.98 -24.75
N PRO A 133 8.74 4.79 -24.94
CA PRO A 133 8.95 3.82 -23.88
C PRO A 133 9.62 4.39 -22.62
N VAL A 134 10.63 5.25 -22.79
CA VAL A 134 11.35 5.89 -21.67
C VAL A 134 10.43 6.88 -20.95
N LEU A 135 9.70 7.72 -21.68
CA LEU A 135 8.72 8.63 -21.09
C LEU A 135 7.62 7.88 -20.30
N LEU A 136 7.12 6.77 -20.82
CA LEU A 136 6.14 5.93 -20.13
C LEU A 136 6.71 5.32 -18.84
N TYR A 137 8.00 4.94 -18.84
CA TYR A 137 8.70 4.49 -17.65
C TYR A 137 8.83 5.59 -16.59
N ASP A 138 9.20 6.80 -17.00
CA ASP A 138 9.31 7.94 -16.08
C ASP A 138 7.93 8.34 -15.52
N LEU A 139 6.87 8.28 -16.33
CA LEU A 139 5.49 8.48 -15.87
C LEU A 139 5.04 7.39 -14.90
N LYS A 140 5.45 6.13 -15.11
CA LYS A 140 5.21 5.02 -14.18
C LYS A 140 5.89 5.30 -12.84
N ASP A 141 7.15 5.71 -12.85
CA ASP A 141 7.91 6.05 -11.65
C ASP A 141 7.29 7.25 -10.89
N LEU A 142 6.87 8.29 -11.62
CA LEU A 142 6.14 9.42 -11.03
C LEU A 142 4.81 8.98 -10.41
N THR A 143 4.05 8.12 -11.09
CA THR A 143 2.80 7.57 -10.59
C THR A 143 3.03 6.81 -9.28
N TYR A 144 4.11 6.02 -9.19
CA TYR A 144 4.49 5.31 -7.98
C TYR A 144 4.83 6.27 -6.83
N LYS A 145 5.54 7.38 -7.09
CA LYS A 145 5.81 8.41 -6.08
C LYS A 145 4.51 9.02 -5.54
N VAL A 146 3.57 9.39 -6.41
CA VAL A 146 2.27 9.94 -5.97
C VAL A 146 1.46 8.89 -5.19
N LEU A 147 1.48 7.63 -5.62
CA LEU A 147 0.86 6.51 -4.92
C LEU A 147 1.39 6.39 -3.48
N MET A 148 2.71 6.51 -3.27
CA MET A 148 3.34 6.47 -1.95
C MET A 148 2.81 7.56 -1.00
N VAL A 149 2.39 8.71 -1.52
CA VAL A 149 1.75 9.76 -0.71
C VAL A 149 0.37 9.31 -0.23
N CYS A 150 -0.43 8.74 -1.13
CA CYS A 150 -1.79 8.26 -0.83
C CYS A 150 -1.80 7.13 0.21
N ILE A 151 -0.97 6.10 0.03
CA ILE A 151 -0.84 4.99 1.00
C ILE A 151 -0.40 5.49 2.36
N SER A 152 0.57 6.42 2.40
CA SER A 152 1.14 6.91 3.64
C SER A 152 0.12 7.69 4.45
N LEU A 153 -0.57 8.66 3.83
CA LEU A 153 -1.62 9.42 4.49
C LEU A 153 -2.78 8.52 4.92
N GLY A 154 -3.25 7.63 4.03
CA GLY A 154 -4.35 6.72 4.34
C GLY A 154 -4.04 5.83 5.55
N THR A 155 -2.82 5.28 5.60
CA THR A 155 -2.40 4.40 6.69
C THR A 155 -2.17 5.16 7.99
N ILE A 156 -1.56 6.35 7.95
CA ILE A 156 -1.41 7.21 9.14
C ILE A 156 -2.78 7.52 9.76
N LEU A 157 -3.79 7.85 8.93
CA LEU A 157 -5.13 8.15 9.44
C LEU A 157 -5.79 6.93 10.09
N PHE A 158 -5.67 5.73 9.50
CA PHE A 158 -6.15 4.52 10.15
C PHE A 158 -5.43 4.24 11.47
N LEU A 159 -4.10 4.38 11.50
CA LEU A 159 -3.30 4.18 12.71
C LEU A 159 -3.61 5.21 13.79
N PHE A 160 -3.90 6.46 13.42
CA PHE A 160 -4.34 7.49 14.34
C PHE A 160 -5.67 7.11 15.03
N VAL A 161 -6.63 6.57 14.28
CA VAL A 161 -7.90 6.09 14.86
C VAL A 161 -7.66 4.91 15.79
N PHE A 162 -6.85 3.93 15.39
CA PHE A 162 -6.51 2.79 16.25
C PHE A 162 -5.78 3.21 17.53
N HIS A 163 -4.87 4.17 17.42
CA HIS A 163 -4.12 4.73 18.54
C HIS A 163 -5.06 5.40 19.55
N ARG A 164 -5.96 6.27 19.06
CA ARG A 164 -6.91 6.99 19.91
C ARG A 164 -7.93 6.07 20.58
N ALA A 165 -8.33 5.00 19.90
CA ALA A 165 -9.29 4.03 20.43
C ALA A 165 -8.64 2.93 21.29
N ARG A 166 -7.31 2.86 21.37
CA ARG A 166 -6.55 1.81 22.07
C ARG A 166 -6.84 0.39 21.56
N PHE A 167 -7.24 0.25 20.31
CA PHE A 167 -7.52 -1.05 19.68
C PHE A 167 -6.26 -1.86 19.43
N LEU A 168 -5.13 -1.17 19.25
CA LEU A 168 -3.80 -1.72 19.06
C LEU A 168 -2.87 -1.14 20.12
N PRO A 169 -1.77 -1.84 20.47
CA PRO A 169 -0.81 -1.31 21.41
C PRO A 169 -0.18 -0.01 20.88
N HIS A 170 0.04 0.95 21.79
CA HIS A 170 0.53 2.29 21.43
C HIS A 170 1.88 2.24 20.71
N TRP A 171 2.78 1.34 21.11
CA TRP A 171 4.09 1.20 20.46
C TRP A 171 3.95 0.79 18.97
N LEU A 172 3.01 -0.09 18.63
CA LEU A 172 2.81 -0.57 17.27
C LEU A 172 2.23 0.52 16.37
N THR A 173 1.25 1.27 16.88
CA THR A 173 0.64 2.38 16.14
C THR A 173 1.60 3.54 15.94
N ILE A 174 2.39 3.91 16.95
CA ILE A 174 3.43 4.96 16.83
C ILE A 174 4.50 4.54 15.82
N TRP A 175 4.96 3.29 15.90
CA TRP A 175 5.98 2.80 14.99
C TRP A 175 5.49 2.75 13.54
N GLY A 176 4.26 2.31 13.29
CA GLY A 176 3.64 2.38 11.96
C GLY A 176 3.49 3.82 11.47
N MET A 177 3.01 4.74 12.32
CA MET A 177 2.90 6.16 11.96
C MET A 177 4.26 6.75 11.58
N LEU A 178 5.33 6.39 12.30
CA LEU A 178 6.69 6.84 11.97
C LEU A 178 7.18 6.29 10.63
N ALA A 179 6.95 4.99 10.37
CA ALA A 179 7.32 4.34 9.11
C ALA A 179 6.65 5.01 7.90
N PHE A 180 5.33 5.22 7.97
CA PHE A 180 4.59 5.87 6.90
C PHE A 180 4.81 7.38 6.84
N ALA A 181 5.16 8.06 7.94
CA ALA A 181 5.56 9.46 7.90
C ALA A 181 6.87 9.66 7.14
N LEU A 182 7.84 8.77 7.33
CA LEU A 182 9.09 8.79 6.54
C LEU A 182 8.81 8.52 5.06
N MET A 183 7.94 7.56 4.74
CA MET A 183 7.52 7.29 3.37
C MET A 183 6.83 8.52 2.74
N PHE A 184 5.91 9.16 3.47
CA PHE A 184 5.23 10.38 3.06
C PHE A 184 6.19 11.51 2.74
N VAL A 185 7.23 11.73 3.55
CA VAL A 185 8.25 12.78 3.32
C VAL A 185 9.18 12.41 2.17
N SER A 186 9.52 11.13 2.02
CA SER A 186 10.43 10.66 0.97
C SER A 186 9.90 10.89 -0.45
N SER A 187 8.58 10.83 -0.64
CA SER A 187 7.97 10.94 -1.97
C SER A 187 8.10 12.36 -2.56
N PRO A 188 7.67 13.45 -1.88
CA PRO A 188 7.90 14.82 -2.33
C PRO A 188 9.38 15.14 -2.54
N MET A 189 10.29 14.64 -1.68
CA MET A 189 11.72 14.82 -1.88
C MET A 189 12.21 14.23 -3.21
N GLN A 190 11.71 13.05 -3.58
CA GLN A 190 12.03 12.42 -4.86
C GLN A 190 11.40 13.13 -6.06
N ILE A 191 10.18 13.66 -5.90
CA ILE A 191 9.52 14.48 -6.94
C ILE A 191 10.32 15.76 -7.19
N LEU A 192 10.89 16.36 -6.15
CA LEU A 192 11.77 17.53 -6.24
C LEU A 192 13.20 17.18 -6.74
N GLY A 193 13.49 15.91 -7.06
CA GLY A 193 14.80 15.48 -7.56
C GLY A 193 15.90 15.42 -6.50
N LEU A 194 15.54 15.44 -5.20
CA LEU A 194 16.53 15.38 -4.11
C LEU A 194 17.05 13.95 -3.93
N LYS A 195 18.37 13.76 -4.08
CA LYS A 195 19.03 12.45 -3.86
C LYS A 195 18.75 11.86 -2.48
N ALA A 196 18.63 12.71 -1.47
CA ALA A 196 18.27 12.30 -0.11
C ALA A 196 16.91 11.59 -0.05
N GLY A 197 15.97 11.91 -0.96
CA GLY A 197 14.66 11.26 -1.02
C GLY A 197 14.75 9.76 -1.28
N VAL A 198 15.71 9.31 -2.09
CA VAL A 198 15.93 7.88 -2.37
C VAL A 198 16.41 7.15 -1.11
N ILE A 199 17.32 7.77 -0.35
CA ILE A 199 17.85 7.20 0.89
C ILE A 199 16.75 7.10 1.95
N VAL A 200 15.97 8.17 2.13
CA VAL A 200 14.85 8.19 3.08
C VAL A 200 13.80 7.16 2.69
N ASN A 201 13.50 7.00 1.40
CA ASN A 201 12.58 5.97 0.92
C ASN A 201 13.08 4.54 1.21
N GLY A 202 14.39 4.29 1.05
CA GLY A 202 14.99 3.00 1.41
C GLY A 202 14.83 2.67 2.90
N ILE A 203 15.07 3.65 3.78
CA ILE A 203 14.85 3.50 5.24
C ILE A 203 13.36 3.27 5.52
N ALA A 204 12.49 4.06 4.90
CA ALA A 204 11.05 3.95 5.06
C ALA A 204 10.55 2.57 4.63
N ALA A 205 11.03 2.02 3.52
CA ALA A 205 10.65 0.69 3.03
C ALA A 205 10.96 -0.42 4.04
N VAL A 206 12.13 -0.39 4.69
CA VAL A 206 12.48 -1.39 5.72
C VAL A 206 11.54 -1.28 6.91
N LEU A 207 11.23 -0.05 7.34
CA LEU A 207 10.32 0.21 8.46
C LEU A 207 8.87 -0.17 8.14
N THR A 208 8.39 0.10 6.92
CA THR A 208 7.03 -0.25 6.51
C THR A 208 6.87 -1.75 6.34
N ILE A 209 7.82 -2.44 5.71
CA ILE A 209 7.78 -3.91 5.55
C ILE A 209 7.73 -4.59 6.93
N SER A 210 8.63 -4.19 7.83
CA SER A 210 8.63 -4.74 9.18
C SER A 210 7.31 -4.43 9.90
N PHE A 211 6.77 -3.22 9.73
CA PHE A 211 5.47 -2.85 10.31
C PHE A 211 4.32 -3.71 9.80
N GLU A 212 4.20 -3.89 8.49
CA GLU A 212 3.12 -4.66 7.89
C GLU A 212 3.14 -6.13 8.32
N VAL A 213 4.34 -6.72 8.46
CA VAL A 213 4.49 -8.08 8.98
C VAL A 213 4.03 -8.17 10.44
N VAL A 214 4.46 -7.23 11.28
CA VAL A 214 4.14 -7.24 12.71
C VAL A 214 2.65 -6.96 12.94
N ILE A 215 2.05 -5.95 12.29
CA ILE A 215 0.62 -5.67 12.43
C ILE A 215 -0.24 -6.80 11.85
N GLY A 216 0.17 -7.38 10.71
CA GLY A 216 -0.50 -8.52 10.10
C GLY A 216 -0.56 -9.72 11.06
N ALA A 217 0.60 -10.11 11.61
CA ALA A 217 0.70 -11.19 12.59
C ALA A 217 -0.08 -10.87 13.88
N TRP A 218 0.01 -9.64 14.37
CA TRP A 218 -0.70 -9.21 15.58
C TRP A 218 -2.22 -9.32 15.43
N LEU A 219 -2.76 -8.82 14.32
CA LEU A 219 -4.20 -8.85 14.04
C LEU A 219 -4.74 -10.29 13.89
N ILE A 220 -3.92 -11.23 13.41
CA ILE A 220 -4.31 -12.64 13.31
C ILE A 220 -4.34 -13.30 14.69
N VAL A 221 -3.28 -13.10 15.50
CA VAL A 221 -3.11 -13.79 16.79
C VAL A 221 -3.97 -13.17 17.89
N LYS A 222 -3.91 -11.84 18.05
CA LYS A 222 -4.57 -11.10 19.15
C LYS A 222 -5.83 -10.37 18.72
N GLY A 223 -5.94 -9.98 17.45
CA GLY A 223 -7.03 -9.15 16.98
C GLY A 223 -7.00 -7.73 17.55
N VAL A 224 -8.17 -7.16 17.84
CA VAL A 224 -8.31 -5.77 18.35
C VAL A 224 -8.83 -5.75 19.78
N ASP A 225 -8.38 -4.80 20.59
CA ASP A 225 -8.92 -4.64 21.94
C ASP A 225 -10.32 -3.99 21.88
N THR A 226 -11.36 -4.79 22.17
CA THR A 226 -12.75 -4.33 22.19
C THR A 226 -13.18 -3.73 23.53
N GLY A 227 -12.31 -3.72 24.56
CA GLY A 227 -12.65 -3.27 25.91
C GLY A 227 -13.12 -1.82 25.99
N ALA A 228 -12.61 -0.95 25.11
CA ALA A 228 -12.98 0.47 25.05
C ALA A 228 -14.40 0.73 24.50
N VAL A 229 -14.97 -0.20 23.72
CA VAL A 229 -16.34 -0.09 23.18
C VAL A 229 -17.36 -0.40 24.28
N THR A 230 -17.05 -1.34 25.16
CA THR A 230 -17.92 -1.74 26.28
C THR A 230 -18.07 -0.62 27.32
N ASP A 231 -17.00 0.11 27.62
CA ASP A 231 -17.00 1.14 28.66
C ASP A 231 -17.80 2.42 28.26
N ARG A 232 -17.74 2.81 26.98
CA ARG A 232 -18.57 3.92 26.44
C ARG A 232 -20.05 3.56 26.27
N GLY A 233 -20.36 2.28 26.05
CA GLY A 233 -21.74 1.79 26.03
C GLY A 233 -22.40 1.87 27.40
N ILE A 234 -21.63 1.53 28.45
CA ILE A 234 -22.09 1.60 29.85
C ILE A 234 -22.30 3.07 30.27
N SER A 235 -21.40 4.00 29.90
CA SER A 235 -21.57 5.43 30.27
C SER A 235 -22.81 6.06 29.63
N ARG A 236 -23.10 5.76 28.35
CA ARG A 236 -24.30 6.27 27.67
C ARG A 236 -25.62 5.64 28.14
N SER A 237 -25.58 4.45 28.74
CA SER A 237 -26.76 3.83 29.33
C SER A 237 -27.12 4.40 30.71
N LYS A 238 -26.14 4.97 31.44
CA LYS A 238 -26.35 5.64 32.73
C LYS A 238 -26.84 7.09 32.59
N GLU A 239 -26.74 7.67 31.40
CA GLU A 239 -27.21 9.03 31.08
C GLU A 239 -28.61 9.06 30.44
N ARG A 240 -29.29 7.91 30.36
CA ARG A 240 -30.68 7.81 29.90
C ARG A 240 -31.64 7.45 31.02
#